data_AF-A0A2S3ZNV3-F1
#
_entry.id   AF-A0A2S3ZNV3-F1
#
_cell.length_a   1.000
_cell.length_b   1.000
_cell.length_c   1.000
_cell.angle_alpha   90.00
_cell.angle_beta   90.00
_cell.angle_gamma   90.00
#
_symmetry.space_group_name_H-M   'P 1'
#
loop_
_entity.id
_entity.type
_entity.pdbx_description
1 polymer ?
#
loop_
_entity_poly.entity_id
_entity_poly.type
_entity_poly.pdbx_seq_one_letter_code
_entity_poly.pdbx_strand_id
1 'polypeptide(L)'
;MTAISTAPPVPRLASRHRLVKVMRLHLVNRLTYVGIPWIITGVALFISIVVALLISAAVPEAGRQDALQGMSYSWAVLSPLWYLAVVGVQAVSAVFPFALGFSITRREYALGTLLTYVVIAALNATGWAILTEIERAINESGVVFHHFTALWLGEVGAGAVWLSLFTLQILIFAVTSAFAAVYARWRSLGMLVLWAAVALSVLGLIAFAVLTGTAPSIIAWLMGISTVSFFAALLIPAALAFGLGWGALRRAPLRG
;
A
#
# COMPACT_ATOMS: atom_id res chain seq x y z
N MET A 1 45.16 -39.46 -0.53
CA MET A 1 45.46 -38.16 -1.16
C MET A 1 44.14 -37.43 -1.38
N THR A 2 43.80 -36.48 -0.50
CA THR A 2 42.60 -35.64 -0.60
C THR A 2 42.94 -34.40 -1.44
N ALA A 3 42.41 -34.33 -2.66
CA ALA A 3 42.58 -33.15 -3.51
C ALA A 3 41.81 -31.97 -2.90
N ILE A 4 42.53 -30.95 -2.45
CA ILE A 4 41.96 -29.66 -2.07
C ILE A 4 41.50 -28.98 -3.36
N SER A 5 40.17 -28.86 -3.53
CA SER A 5 39.59 -28.11 -4.64
C SER A 5 39.98 -26.63 -4.51
N THR A 6 40.86 -26.15 -5.40
CA THR A 6 41.31 -24.76 -5.51
C THR A 6 40.42 -23.94 -6.44
N ALA A 7 39.11 -24.20 -6.45
CA ALA A 7 38.19 -23.40 -7.24
C ALA A 7 38.27 -21.92 -6.78
N PRO A 8 38.53 -20.97 -7.69
CA PRO A 8 38.63 -19.56 -7.32
C PRO A 8 37.29 -19.10 -6.70
N PRO A 9 37.33 -18.22 -5.67
CA PRO A 9 36.11 -17.72 -5.07
C PRO A 9 35.28 -17.01 -6.14
N VAL A 10 34.09 -17.56 -6.44
CA VAL A 10 33.15 -16.94 -7.36
C VAL A 10 32.88 -15.52 -6.86
N PRO A 11 33.11 -14.47 -7.67
CA PRO A 11 32.92 -13.11 -7.23
C PRO A 11 31.49 -12.94 -6.72
N ARG A 12 31.34 -12.65 -5.42
CA ARG A 12 30.04 -12.28 -4.88
C ARG A 12 29.70 -10.92 -5.49
N LEU A 13 28.92 -10.90 -6.57
CA LEU A 13 28.36 -9.67 -7.15
C LEU A 13 27.88 -8.76 -6.02
N ALA A 14 28.32 -7.50 -6.02
CA ALA A 14 28.03 -6.55 -4.94
C ALA A 14 26.51 -6.48 -4.67
N SER A 15 26.13 -6.37 -3.40
CA SER A 15 24.74 -6.47 -2.92
C SER A 15 23.76 -5.60 -3.71
N ARG A 16 24.18 -4.39 -4.12
CA ARG A 16 23.39 -3.46 -4.93
C ARG A 16 22.96 -4.05 -6.28
N HIS A 17 23.83 -4.76 -7.00
CA HIS A 17 23.48 -5.35 -8.30
C HIS A 17 22.41 -6.44 -8.17
N ARG A 18 22.28 -7.07 -7.01
CA ARG A 18 21.29 -8.12 -6.76
C ARG A 18 19.92 -7.54 -6.41
N LEU A 19 19.88 -6.46 -5.64
CA LEU A 19 18.63 -5.73 -5.37
C LEU A 19 18.00 -5.21 -6.66
N VAL A 20 18.82 -4.65 -7.56
CA VAL A 20 18.37 -4.18 -8.87
C VAL A 20 17.85 -5.34 -9.75
N LYS A 21 18.44 -6.55 -9.65
CA LYS A 21 17.92 -7.73 -10.36
C LYS A 21 16.54 -8.15 -9.85
N VAL A 22 16.29 -8.11 -8.54
CA VAL A 22 14.97 -8.42 -7.97
C VAL A 22 13.94 -7.34 -8.34
N MET A 23 14.32 -6.06 -8.32
CA MET A 23 13.43 -5.00 -8.84
C MET A 23 13.10 -5.23 -10.31
N ARG A 24 14.10 -5.56 -11.14
CA ARG A 24 13.88 -5.91 -12.55
C ARG A 24 12.94 -7.09 -12.70
N LEU A 25 13.04 -8.10 -11.83
CA LEU A 25 12.14 -9.26 -11.83
C LEU A 25 10.68 -8.86 -11.62
N HIS A 26 10.39 -8.02 -10.62
CA HIS A 26 9.04 -7.47 -10.43
C HIS A 26 8.61 -6.63 -11.65
N LEU A 27 9.52 -5.80 -12.16
CA LEU A 27 9.26 -4.90 -13.28
C LEU A 27 9.44 -5.54 -14.65
N VAL A 28 9.53 -6.88 -14.75
CA VAL A 28 9.37 -7.57 -16.04
C VAL A 28 7.94 -7.31 -16.53
N ASN A 29 6.97 -7.43 -15.63
CA ASN A 29 5.59 -7.03 -15.89
C ASN A 29 5.32 -5.62 -15.33
N ARG A 30 5.85 -4.61 -16.03
CA ARG A 30 5.65 -3.19 -15.66
C ARG A 30 4.17 -2.80 -15.65
N LEU A 31 3.36 -3.44 -16.48
CA LEU A 31 1.93 -3.18 -16.57
C LEU A 31 1.24 -3.52 -15.25
N THR A 32 1.59 -4.62 -14.60
CA THR A 32 1.04 -5.00 -13.28
C THR A 32 1.42 -4.02 -12.18
N TYR A 33 2.66 -3.53 -12.14
CA TYR A 33 3.11 -2.71 -11.01
C TYR A 33 2.83 -1.22 -11.17
N VAL A 34 2.83 -0.72 -12.41
CA VAL A 34 2.70 0.71 -12.71
C VAL A 34 1.48 0.97 -13.59
N GLY A 35 1.31 0.25 -14.69
CA GLY A 35 0.25 0.59 -15.65
C GLY A 35 -1.18 0.41 -15.14
N ILE A 36 -1.50 -0.75 -14.57
CA ILE A 36 -2.87 -1.08 -14.13
C ILE A 36 -3.37 -0.14 -13.03
N PRO A 37 -2.59 0.21 -11.97
CA PRO A 37 -3.01 1.20 -11.00
C PRO A 37 -3.47 2.52 -11.65
N TRP A 38 -2.70 3.02 -12.62
CA TRP A 38 -3.02 4.25 -13.36
C TRP A 38 -4.20 4.11 -14.32
N ILE A 39 -4.39 2.93 -14.93
CA ILE A 39 -5.60 2.63 -15.72
C ILE A 39 -6.84 2.66 -14.82
N ILE A 40 -6.77 2.05 -13.63
CA ILE A 40 -7.87 2.08 -12.65
C ILE A 40 -8.15 3.52 -12.23
N THR A 41 -7.13 4.33 -11.96
CA THR A 41 -7.29 5.77 -11.69
C THR A 41 -8.01 6.48 -12.83
N GLY A 42 -7.59 6.23 -14.08
CA GLY A 42 -8.21 6.85 -15.27
C GLY A 42 -9.68 6.46 -15.43
N VAL A 43 -10.02 5.18 -15.23
CA VAL A 43 -11.41 4.70 -15.27
C VAL A 43 -12.22 5.30 -14.11
N ALA A 44 -11.68 5.34 -12.91
CA ALA A 44 -12.34 5.93 -11.75
C ALA A 44 -12.60 7.43 -11.95
N LEU A 45 -11.62 8.16 -12.49
CA LEU A 45 -11.75 9.56 -12.86
C LEU A 45 -12.84 9.77 -13.93
N PHE A 46 -12.83 8.95 -14.98
CA PHE A 46 -13.85 8.99 -16.02
C PHE A 46 -15.25 8.78 -15.44
N ILE A 47 -15.43 7.79 -14.56
CA ILE A 47 -16.69 7.56 -13.86
C ILE A 47 -17.08 8.77 -13.00
N SER A 48 -16.14 9.35 -12.25
CA SER A 48 -16.41 10.56 -11.45
C SER A 48 -16.84 11.75 -12.32
N ILE A 49 -16.24 11.95 -13.49
CA ILE A 49 -16.67 12.98 -14.44
C ILE A 49 -18.09 12.70 -14.94
N VAL A 50 -18.40 11.46 -15.34
CA VAL A 50 -19.76 11.08 -15.76
C VAL A 50 -20.77 11.34 -14.64
N VAL A 51 -20.45 10.99 -13.40
CA VAL A 51 -21.30 11.28 -12.24
C VAL A 51 -21.50 12.77 -12.05
N ALA A 52 -20.44 13.58 -12.14
CA ALA A 52 -20.55 15.04 -12.04
C ALA A 52 -21.44 15.64 -13.15
N LEU A 53 -21.35 15.13 -14.37
CA LEU A 53 -22.20 15.53 -15.50
C LEU A 53 -23.67 15.14 -15.26
N LEU A 54 -23.92 13.92 -14.75
CA LEU A 54 -25.27 13.47 -14.42
C LEU A 54 -25.88 14.31 -13.29
N ILE A 55 -25.12 14.63 -12.25
CA ILE A 55 -25.56 15.54 -11.18
C ILE A 55 -25.89 16.91 -11.78
N SER A 56 -25.03 17.43 -12.64
CA SER A 56 -25.22 18.74 -13.26
C SER A 56 -26.47 18.80 -14.15
N ALA A 57 -26.80 17.71 -14.82
CA ALA A 57 -28.00 17.58 -15.66
C ALA A 57 -29.29 17.34 -14.85
N ALA A 58 -29.21 16.63 -13.73
CA ALA A 58 -30.37 16.23 -12.94
C ALA A 58 -30.75 17.24 -11.83
N VAL A 59 -29.79 18.00 -11.32
CA VAL A 59 -29.99 18.91 -10.18
C VAL A 59 -30.18 20.36 -10.65
N PRO A 60 -31.24 21.06 -10.19
CA PRO A 60 -31.44 22.49 -10.48
C PRO A 60 -30.26 23.35 -10.02
N GLU A 61 -30.05 24.48 -10.68
CA GLU A 61 -28.93 25.41 -10.43
C GLU A 61 -28.74 25.72 -8.93
N ALA A 62 -29.84 26.01 -8.24
CA ALA A 62 -29.85 26.40 -6.82
C ALA A 62 -29.28 25.34 -5.87
N GLY A 63 -29.25 24.06 -6.25
CA GLY A 63 -28.72 22.96 -5.42
C GLY A 63 -27.54 22.22 -6.04
N ARG A 64 -27.10 22.62 -7.24
CA ARG A 64 -26.08 21.87 -7.99
C ARG A 64 -24.71 21.90 -7.30
N GLN A 65 -24.32 23.06 -6.77
CA GLN A 65 -23.03 23.19 -6.08
C GLN A 65 -22.98 22.28 -4.85
N ASP A 66 -24.01 22.29 -4.00
CA ASP A 66 -24.10 21.41 -2.84
C ASP A 66 -24.07 19.93 -3.23
N ALA A 67 -24.77 19.56 -4.31
CA ALA A 67 -24.75 18.18 -4.81
C ALA A 67 -23.35 17.75 -5.31
N LEU A 68 -22.62 18.64 -6.00
CA LEU A 68 -21.25 18.38 -6.46
C LEU A 68 -20.24 18.37 -5.29
N GLN A 69 -20.46 19.16 -4.24
CA GLN A 69 -19.67 19.10 -3.00
C GLN A 69 -19.78 17.73 -2.34
N GLY A 70 -20.90 17.03 -2.48
CA GLY A 70 -21.06 15.64 -2.01
C GLY A 70 -20.03 14.66 -2.60
N MET A 71 -19.46 14.96 -3.77
CA MET A 71 -18.39 14.14 -4.36
C MET A 71 -17.08 14.18 -3.56
N SER A 72 -16.91 15.16 -2.67
CA SER A 72 -15.77 15.21 -1.75
C SER A 72 -15.67 13.98 -0.86
N TYR A 73 -16.77 13.25 -0.60
CA TYR A 73 -16.76 12.00 0.17
C TYR A 73 -16.54 10.74 -0.68
N SER A 74 -16.05 10.89 -1.92
CA SER A 74 -15.84 9.77 -2.84
C SER A 74 -14.62 8.91 -2.48
N TRP A 75 -14.84 7.60 -2.35
CA TRP A 75 -13.79 6.59 -2.16
C TRP A 75 -13.11 6.16 -3.47
N ALA A 76 -13.56 6.68 -4.62
CA ALA A 76 -13.05 6.31 -5.94
C ALA A 76 -11.55 6.59 -6.10
N VAL A 77 -11.05 7.66 -5.46
CA VAL A 77 -9.63 8.06 -5.49
C VAL A 77 -8.68 7.01 -4.91
N LEU A 78 -9.19 6.17 -3.99
CA LEU A 78 -8.45 5.10 -3.35
C LEU A 78 -8.59 3.75 -4.07
N SER A 79 -9.40 3.65 -5.13
CA SER A 79 -9.64 2.40 -5.84
C SER A 79 -8.36 1.66 -6.31
N PRO A 80 -7.29 2.33 -6.76
CA PRO A 80 -6.06 1.65 -7.19
C PRO A 80 -5.31 0.99 -6.03
N LEU A 81 -5.51 1.44 -4.79
CA LEU A 81 -4.91 0.85 -3.59
C LEU A 81 -5.32 -0.62 -3.42
N TRP A 82 -6.58 -0.96 -3.75
CA TRP A 82 -7.08 -2.33 -3.66
C TRP A 82 -6.43 -3.25 -4.68
N TYR A 83 -6.13 -2.75 -5.87
CA TYR A 83 -5.37 -3.49 -6.85
C TYR A 83 -3.92 -3.73 -6.37
N LEU A 84 -3.29 -2.72 -5.74
CA LEU A 84 -1.96 -2.89 -5.14
C LEU A 84 -1.94 -3.94 -4.01
N ALA A 85 -3.06 -4.14 -3.31
CA ALA A 85 -3.20 -5.23 -2.35
C ALA A 85 -3.04 -6.60 -3.03
N VAL A 86 -3.65 -6.80 -4.20
CA VAL A 86 -3.48 -8.01 -5.02
C VAL A 86 -2.03 -8.17 -5.45
N VAL A 87 -1.39 -7.08 -5.88
CA VAL A 87 0.03 -7.08 -6.26
C VAL A 87 0.94 -7.48 -5.10
N GLY A 88 0.66 -7.03 -3.88
CA GLY A 88 1.39 -7.43 -2.68
C GLY A 88 1.26 -8.92 -2.36
N VAL A 89 0.07 -9.51 -2.56
CA VAL A 89 -0.12 -10.97 -2.48
C VAL A 89 0.67 -11.69 -3.57
N GLN A 90 0.57 -11.24 -4.83
CA GLN A 90 1.26 -11.85 -5.97
C GLN A 90 2.77 -11.83 -5.83
N ALA A 91 3.33 -10.80 -5.20
CA ALA A 91 4.75 -10.75 -4.89
C ALA A 91 5.20 -11.99 -4.09
N VAL A 92 4.37 -12.51 -3.19
CA VAL A 92 4.74 -13.70 -2.41
C VAL A 92 4.26 -15.00 -3.05
N SER A 93 3.05 -15.02 -3.59
CA SER A 93 2.46 -16.25 -4.10
C SER A 93 3.00 -16.66 -5.48
N ALA A 94 3.43 -15.71 -6.31
CA ALA A 94 3.87 -15.98 -7.68
C ALA A 94 5.34 -15.61 -7.93
N VAL A 95 5.74 -14.39 -7.55
CA VAL A 95 7.09 -13.89 -7.90
C VAL A 95 8.17 -14.52 -7.02
N PHE A 96 7.88 -14.82 -5.75
CA PHE A 96 8.86 -15.41 -4.84
C PHE A 96 9.32 -16.83 -5.25
N PRO A 97 8.44 -17.81 -5.54
CA PRO A 97 8.88 -19.12 -6.02
C PRO A 97 9.72 -19.02 -7.31
N PHE A 98 9.32 -18.14 -8.23
CA PHE A 98 10.05 -17.90 -9.47
C PHE A 98 11.45 -17.34 -9.20
N ALA A 99 11.59 -16.37 -8.31
CA ALA A 99 12.87 -15.78 -7.92
C ALA A 99 13.87 -16.82 -7.38
N LEU A 100 13.39 -17.78 -6.58
CA LEU A 100 14.22 -18.85 -6.02
C LEU A 100 14.75 -19.79 -7.11
N GLY A 101 14.00 -19.97 -8.20
CA GLY A 101 14.46 -20.68 -9.40
C GLY A 101 15.65 -20.02 -10.11
N PHE A 102 15.81 -18.69 -9.98
CA PHE A 102 16.97 -17.95 -10.51
C PHE A 102 18.14 -17.83 -9.53
N SER A 103 18.22 -18.73 -8.53
CA SER A 103 19.28 -18.70 -7.50
C SER A 103 19.34 -17.39 -6.70
N ILE A 104 18.23 -16.65 -6.60
CA ILE A 104 18.11 -15.49 -5.72
C ILE A 104 17.90 -15.99 -4.28
N THR A 105 18.65 -15.47 -3.32
CA THR A 105 18.45 -15.84 -1.91
C THR A 105 17.19 -15.18 -1.35
N ARG A 106 16.59 -15.80 -0.32
CA ARG A 106 15.40 -15.24 0.35
C ARG A 106 15.64 -13.82 0.86
N ARG A 107 16.83 -13.53 1.40
CA ARG A 107 17.19 -12.22 1.95
C ARG A 107 17.28 -11.16 0.85
N GLU A 108 17.91 -11.51 -0.28
CA GLU A 108 18.00 -10.63 -1.44
C GLU A 108 16.61 -10.35 -2.02
N TYR A 109 15.75 -11.37 -2.07
CA TYR A 109 14.37 -11.21 -2.48
C TYR A 109 13.62 -10.21 -1.61
N ALA A 110 13.59 -10.42 -0.29
CA ALA A 110 12.86 -9.55 0.61
C ALA A 110 13.32 -8.09 0.55
N LEU A 111 14.64 -7.85 0.56
CA LEU A 111 15.17 -6.49 0.44
C LEU A 111 14.84 -5.87 -0.93
N GLY A 112 14.89 -6.64 -2.01
CA GLY A 112 14.54 -6.17 -3.35
C GLY A 112 13.04 -5.85 -3.50
N THR A 113 12.17 -6.67 -2.90
CA THR A 113 10.72 -6.43 -2.86
C THR A 113 10.38 -5.21 -2.02
N LEU A 114 11.01 -5.03 -0.85
CA LEU A 114 10.84 -3.82 -0.03
C LEU A 114 11.22 -2.56 -0.82
N LEU A 115 12.37 -2.58 -1.49
CA LEU A 115 12.82 -1.47 -2.32
C LEU A 115 11.84 -1.21 -3.47
N THR A 116 11.30 -2.26 -4.08
CA THR A 116 10.28 -2.16 -5.14
C THR A 116 9.02 -1.47 -4.61
N TYR A 117 8.52 -1.87 -3.43
CA TYR A 117 7.36 -1.23 -2.80
C TYR A 117 7.61 0.24 -2.51
N VAL A 118 8.77 0.59 -1.97
CA VAL A 118 9.15 1.99 -1.69
C VAL A 118 9.17 2.83 -2.95
N VAL A 119 9.80 2.34 -4.02
CA VAL A 119 9.89 3.07 -5.29
C VAL A 119 8.52 3.25 -5.92
N ILE A 120 7.70 2.21 -5.98
CA ILE A 120 6.35 2.29 -6.57
C ILE A 120 5.45 3.22 -5.76
N ALA A 121 5.45 3.07 -4.44
CA ALA A 121 4.66 3.92 -3.56
C ALA A 121 5.05 5.40 -3.69
N ALA A 122 6.36 5.69 -3.76
CA ALA A 122 6.87 7.05 -3.93
C ALA A 122 6.45 7.64 -5.29
N LEU A 123 6.62 6.89 -6.38
CA LEU A 123 6.24 7.35 -7.72
C LEU A 123 4.75 7.62 -7.84
N ASN A 124 3.91 6.72 -7.33
CA ASN A 124 2.46 6.90 -7.32
C ASN A 124 2.07 8.07 -6.41
N ALA A 125 2.59 8.16 -5.19
CA ALA A 125 2.29 9.28 -4.30
C ALA A 125 2.66 10.64 -4.91
N THR A 126 3.77 10.72 -5.64
CA THR A 126 4.16 11.94 -6.38
C THR A 126 3.15 12.27 -7.48
N GLY A 127 2.77 11.29 -8.31
CA GLY A 127 1.80 11.51 -9.36
C GLY A 127 0.44 11.98 -8.84
N TRP A 128 -0.05 11.38 -7.76
CA TRP A 128 -1.30 11.79 -7.13
C TRP A 128 -1.21 13.16 -6.47
N ALA A 129 -0.12 13.47 -5.76
CA ALA A 129 0.06 14.78 -5.16
C ALA A 129 0.03 15.89 -6.22
N ILE A 130 0.64 15.67 -7.38
CA ILE A 130 0.58 16.59 -8.51
C ILE A 130 -0.86 16.75 -9.02
N LEU A 131 -1.59 15.64 -9.20
CA LEU A 131 -2.98 15.67 -9.67
C LEU A 131 -3.93 16.36 -8.68
N THR A 132 -3.72 16.17 -7.37
CA THR A 132 -4.48 16.86 -6.33
C THR A 132 -4.27 18.37 -6.40
N GLU A 133 -3.04 18.85 -6.62
CA GLU A 133 -2.77 20.29 -6.77
C GLU A 133 -3.33 20.85 -8.08
N ILE A 134 -3.29 20.09 -9.17
CA ILE A 134 -3.95 20.47 -10.43
C ILE A 134 -5.45 20.64 -10.21
N GLU A 135 -6.10 19.68 -9.56
CA GLU A 135 -7.53 19.76 -9.26
C GLU A 135 -7.86 20.89 -8.28
N ARG A 136 -7.01 21.16 -7.29
CA ARG A 136 -7.16 22.30 -6.38
C ARG A 136 -7.17 23.63 -7.15
N ALA A 137 -6.23 23.81 -8.08
CA ALA A 137 -6.16 25.00 -8.92
C ALA A 137 -7.39 25.13 -9.84
N ILE A 138 -7.93 24.01 -10.33
CA ILE A 138 -9.19 24.00 -11.09
C ILE A 138 -10.36 24.44 -10.19
N ASN A 139 -10.41 23.95 -8.95
CA ASN A 139 -11.46 24.31 -8.01
C ASN A 139 -11.42 25.80 -7.60
N GLU A 140 -10.22 26.37 -7.48
CA GLU A 140 -10.03 27.80 -7.25
C GLU A 140 -10.55 28.67 -8.40
N SER A 141 -10.61 28.14 -9.63
CA SER A 141 -11.19 28.84 -10.79
C SER A 141 -12.73 28.88 -10.80
N GLY A 142 -13.38 28.23 -9.84
CA GLY A 142 -14.84 28.21 -9.69
C GLY A 142 -15.54 26.96 -10.22
N VAL A 143 -14.79 25.98 -10.74
CA VAL A 143 -15.33 24.67 -11.13
C VAL A 143 -15.44 23.79 -9.88
N VAL A 144 -16.62 23.30 -9.54
CA VAL A 144 -16.80 22.42 -8.36
C VAL A 144 -16.68 20.96 -8.79
N PHE A 145 -15.50 20.37 -8.64
CA PHE A 145 -15.25 18.96 -8.94
C PHE A 145 -14.28 18.33 -7.92
N HIS A 146 -14.62 17.14 -7.43
CA HIS A 146 -13.83 16.45 -6.41
C HIS A 146 -13.59 14.99 -6.81
N HIS A 147 -12.37 14.70 -7.24
CA HIS A 147 -11.85 13.34 -7.41
C HIS A 147 -10.51 13.18 -6.69
N PHE A 148 -9.48 13.92 -7.09
CA PHE A 148 -8.16 13.92 -6.47
C PHE A 148 -8.10 14.78 -5.19
N THR A 149 -9.09 15.64 -4.96
CA THR A 149 -9.30 16.41 -3.72
C THR A 149 -10.32 15.76 -2.78
N ALA A 150 -10.81 14.56 -3.09
CA ALA A 150 -11.76 13.84 -2.24
C ALA A 150 -11.12 13.36 -0.92
N LEU A 151 -11.97 13.10 0.08
CA LEU A 151 -11.64 12.71 1.44
C LEU A 151 -10.77 13.78 2.11
N TRP A 152 -9.74 13.36 2.84
CA TRP A 152 -8.80 14.28 3.49
C TRP A 152 -7.83 14.96 2.50
N LEU A 153 -7.81 14.56 1.22
CA LEU A 153 -6.80 15.02 0.26
C LEU A 153 -6.97 16.50 -0.12
N GLY A 154 -8.21 16.98 -0.18
CA GLY A 154 -8.52 18.38 -0.46
C GLY A 154 -8.21 19.32 0.70
N GLU A 155 -8.24 18.80 1.94
CA GLU A 155 -8.09 19.60 3.16
C GLU A 155 -6.64 19.83 3.58
N VAL A 156 -5.71 19.02 3.07
CA VAL A 156 -4.29 19.05 3.46
C VAL A 156 -3.39 19.44 2.30
N GLY A 157 -2.21 20.00 2.60
CA GLY A 157 -1.25 20.39 1.56
C GLY A 157 -0.56 19.20 0.86
N ALA A 158 0.02 19.44 -0.31
CA ALA A 158 0.71 18.44 -1.15
C ALA A 158 1.65 17.49 -0.38
N GLY A 159 2.41 17.99 0.59
CA GLY A 159 3.31 17.16 1.40
C GLY A 159 2.58 16.12 2.26
N ALA A 160 1.45 16.49 2.85
CA ALA A 160 0.62 15.59 3.62
C ALA A 160 -0.15 14.60 2.72
N VAL A 161 -0.60 15.06 1.55
CA VAL A 161 -1.16 14.18 0.49
C VAL A 161 -0.15 13.10 0.12
N TRP A 162 1.07 13.51 -0.24
CA TRP A 162 2.14 12.61 -0.63
C TRP A 162 2.44 11.59 0.47
N LEU A 163 2.63 12.05 1.72
CA LEU A 163 2.91 11.16 2.85
C LEU A 163 1.76 10.18 3.09
N SER A 164 0.51 10.64 3.04
CA SER A 164 -0.65 9.80 3.29
C SER A 164 -0.76 8.65 2.27
N LEU A 165 -0.66 8.96 0.98
CA LEU A 165 -0.74 7.98 -0.10
C LEU A 165 0.49 7.07 -0.15
N PHE A 166 1.68 7.61 0.15
CA PHE A 166 2.90 6.82 0.28
C PHE A 166 2.75 5.78 1.39
N THR A 167 2.39 6.21 2.60
CA THR A 167 2.29 5.30 3.73
C THR A 167 1.16 4.28 3.54
N LEU A 168 0.00 4.68 3.02
CA LEU A 168 -1.10 3.75 2.75
C LEU A 168 -0.68 2.64 1.78
N GLN A 169 0.04 2.98 0.70
CA GLN A 169 0.55 1.98 -0.24
C GLN A 169 1.58 1.05 0.42
N ILE A 170 2.52 1.59 1.19
CA ILE A 170 3.51 0.79 1.92
C ILE A 170 2.83 -0.16 2.90
N LEU A 171 1.85 0.32 3.65
CA LEU A 171 1.08 -0.49 4.59
C LEU A 171 0.34 -1.62 3.86
N ILE A 172 -0.37 -1.31 2.78
CA ILE A 172 -1.11 -2.29 1.98
C ILE A 172 -0.17 -3.36 1.42
N PHE A 173 0.94 -2.97 0.80
CA PHE A 173 1.92 -3.91 0.27
C PHE A 173 2.50 -4.79 1.38
N ALA A 174 2.85 -4.22 2.53
CA ALA A 174 3.42 -4.95 3.66
C ALA A 174 2.41 -5.94 4.26
N VAL A 175 1.17 -5.51 4.52
CA VAL A 175 0.13 -6.36 5.12
C VAL A 175 -0.26 -7.50 4.20
N THR A 176 -0.48 -7.21 2.92
CA THR A 176 -0.95 -8.22 1.95
C THR A 176 0.14 -9.24 1.63
N SER A 177 1.40 -8.81 1.51
CA SER A 177 2.53 -9.73 1.39
C SER A 177 2.77 -10.54 2.66
N ALA A 178 2.55 -9.96 3.85
CA ALA A 178 2.64 -10.70 5.11
C ALA A 178 1.58 -11.80 5.19
N PHE A 179 0.32 -11.50 4.83
CA PHE A 179 -0.75 -12.49 4.77
C PHE A 179 -0.44 -13.61 3.78
N ALA A 180 0.03 -13.26 2.59
CA ALA A 180 0.46 -14.23 1.59
C ALA A 180 1.62 -15.10 2.09
N ALA A 181 2.57 -14.53 2.83
CA ALA A 181 3.69 -15.26 3.42
C ALA A 181 3.26 -16.22 4.54
N VAL A 182 2.34 -15.79 5.41
CA VAL A 182 1.75 -16.63 6.45
C VAL A 182 1.01 -17.80 5.81
N TYR A 183 0.19 -17.53 4.80
CA TYR A 183 -0.54 -18.57 4.07
C TYR A 183 0.40 -19.53 3.34
N ALA A 184 1.43 -19.03 2.66
CA ALA A 184 2.41 -19.87 1.97
C ALA A 184 3.12 -20.84 2.92
N ARG A 185 3.33 -20.43 4.17
CA ARG A 185 4.01 -21.23 5.18
C ARG A 185 3.10 -22.21 5.92
N TRP A 186 1.95 -21.76 6.38
CA TRP A 186 1.09 -22.48 7.35
C TRP A 186 -0.34 -22.70 6.85
N ARG A 187 -0.64 -22.31 5.60
CA ARG A 187 -1.94 -22.50 4.93
C ARG A 187 -3.10 -21.92 5.76
N SER A 188 -4.25 -22.59 5.72
CA SER A 188 -5.47 -22.16 6.41
C SER A 188 -5.29 -22.09 7.93
N LEU A 189 -4.59 -23.05 8.55
CA LEU A 189 -4.37 -23.05 10.00
C LEU A 189 -3.58 -21.81 10.45
N GLY A 190 -2.51 -21.44 9.73
CA GLY A 190 -1.77 -20.21 10.04
C GLY A 190 -2.61 -18.95 9.90
N MET A 191 -3.50 -18.91 8.90
CA MET A 191 -4.42 -17.80 8.69
C MET A 191 -5.46 -17.71 9.82
N LEU A 192 -6.01 -18.84 10.27
CA LEU A 192 -6.94 -18.89 11.40
C LEU A 192 -6.28 -18.40 12.70
N VAL A 193 -5.06 -18.89 12.99
CA VAL A 193 -4.29 -18.44 14.16
C VAL A 193 -3.97 -16.95 14.06
N LEU A 194 -3.61 -16.45 12.89
CA LEU A 194 -3.36 -15.02 12.67
C LEU A 194 -4.60 -14.18 12.97
N TRP A 195 -5.75 -14.53 12.38
CA TRP A 195 -7.00 -13.80 12.61
C TRP A 195 -7.48 -13.89 14.05
N ALA A 196 -7.35 -15.06 14.69
CA ALA A 196 -7.64 -15.22 16.11
C ALA A 196 -6.72 -14.34 16.98
N ALA A 197 -5.41 -14.32 16.69
CA ALA A 197 -4.46 -13.49 17.42
C ALA A 197 -4.75 -12.00 17.25
N VAL A 198 -5.11 -11.55 16.04
CA VAL A 198 -5.54 -10.16 15.77
C VAL A 198 -6.82 -9.84 16.55
N ALA A 199 -7.84 -10.69 16.47
CA ALA A 199 -9.11 -10.49 17.16
C ALA A 199 -8.93 -10.42 18.69
N LEU A 200 -8.15 -11.35 19.27
CA LEU A 200 -7.85 -11.37 20.71
C LEU A 200 -7.01 -10.15 21.13
N SER A 201 -6.07 -9.72 20.29
CA SER A 201 -5.24 -8.54 20.57
C SER A 201 -6.07 -7.25 20.56
N VAL A 202 -6.94 -7.08 19.55
CA VAL A 202 -7.86 -5.93 19.49
C VAL A 202 -8.83 -5.96 20.66
N LEU A 203 -9.45 -7.10 20.95
CA LEU A 203 -10.36 -7.25 22.08
C LEU A 203 -9.65 -6.96 23.41
N GLY A 204 -8.43 -7.46 23.59
CA GLY A 204 -7.62 -7.22 24.79
C GLY A 204 -7.25 -5.75 24.98
N LEU A 205 -6.90 -5.04 23.90
CA LEU A 205 -6.62 -3.59 23.95
C LEU A 205 -7.88 -2.78 24.29
N ILE A 206 -9.02 -3.11 23.68
CA ILE A 206 -10.30 -2.46 23.99
C ILE A 206 -10.69 -2.73 25.45
N ALA A 207 -10.64 -3.99 25.90
CA ALA A 207 -10.94 -4.37 27.27
C ALA A 207 -10.02 -3.64 28.26
N PHE A 208 -8.71 -3.57 27.98
CA PHE A 208 -7.76 -2.81 28.79
C PHE A 208 -8.14 -1.33 28.87
N ALA A 209 -8.44 -0.69 27.72
CA ALA A 209 -8.79 0.72 27.67
C ALA A 209 -10.08 1.04 28.45
N VAL A 210 -11.08 0.15 28.38
CA VAL A 210 -12.35 0.29 29.09
C VAL A 210 -12.18 0.03 30.58
N LEU A 211 -11.53 -1.07 30.97
CA LEU A 211 -11.36 -1.47 32.38
C LEU A 211 -10.45 -0.52 33.17
N THR A 212 -9.50 0.14 32.50
CA THR A 212 -8.63 1.15 33.12
C THR A 212 -9.18 2.57 33.05
N GLY A 213 -10.34 2.78 32.40
CA GLY A 213 -10.93 4.11 32.21
C GLY A 213 -10.11 5.03 31.30
N THR A 214 -9.15 4.50 30.54
CA THR A 214 -8.27 5.28 29.64
C THR A 214 -8.88 5.53 28.26
N ALA A 215 -9.98 4.87 27.93
CA ALA A 215 -10.65 5.00 26.63
C ALA A 215 -10.98 6.45 26.22
N PRO A 216 -11.55 7.33 27.09
CA PRO A 216 -11.81 8.72 26.71
C PRO A 216 -10.54 9.49 26.34
N SER A 217 -9.45 9.28 27.08
CA SER A 217 -8.16 9.91 26.80
C SER A 217 -7.55 9.46 25.48
N ILE A 218 -7.69 8.17 25.14
CA ILE A 218 -7.23 7.61 23.87
C ILE A 218 -8.03 8.21 22.71
N ILE A 219 -9.36 8.30 22.85
CA ILE A 219 -10.23 8.90 21.83
C ILE A 219 -9.88 10.39 21.66
N ALA A 220 -9.74 11.15 22.75
CA ALA A 220 -9.36 12.56 22.68
C ALA A 220 -8.00 12.76 21.99
N TRP A 221 -7.01 11.92 22.31
CA TRP A 221 -5.71 11.93 21.63
C TRP A 221 -5.83 11.59 20.14
N LEU A 222 -6.63 10.58 19.78
CA LEU A 222 -6.83 10.16 18.39
C LEU A 222 -7.56 11.23 17.57
N MET A 223 -8.52 11.95 18.17
CA MET A 223 -9.24 13.05 17.52
C MET A 223 -8.38 14.32 17.41
N GLY A 224 -7.35 14.46 18.27
CA GLY A 224 -6.43 15.61 18.26
C GLY A 224 -5.16 15.40 17.44
N ILE A 225 -4.92 14.19 16.90
CA ILE A 225 -3.71 13.91 16.13
C ILE A 225 -3.77 14.58 14.75
N SER A 226 -2.67 15.18 14.31
CA SER A 226 -2.59 15.73 12.96
C SER A 226 -2.63 14.62 11.91
N THR A 227 -3.16 14.92 10.72
CA THR A 227 -3.17 14.01 9.56
C THR A 227 -1.77 13.48 9.25
N VAL A 228 -0.76 14.35 9.29
CA VAL A 228 0.65 13.98 9.06
C VAL A 228 1.14 12.98 10.10
N SER A 229 0.89 13.25 11.39
CA SER A 229 1.29 12.36 12.49
C SER A 229 0.59 11.00 12.41
N PHE A 230 -0.70 10.98 12.06
CA PHE A 230 -1.46 9.74 11.87
C PHE A 230 -0.86 8.87 10.76
N PHE A 231 -0.66 9.44 9.56
CA PHE A 231 -0.08 8.70 8.44
C PHE A 231 1.39 8.36 8.64
N ALA A 232 2.16 9.15 9.39
CA ALA A 232 3.52 8.76 9.77
C ALA A 232 3.52 7.57 10.73
N ALA A 233 2.61 7.54 11.71
CA ALA A 233 2.51 6.45 12.68
C ALA A 233 2.16 5.11 12.02
N LEU A 234 1.42 5.12 10.90
CA LEU A 234 1.10 3.91 10.12
C LEU A 234 2.32 3.21 9.49
N LEU A 235 3.50 3.86 9.42
CA LEU A 235 4.73 3.19 9.01
C LEU A 235 5.19 2.13 10.03
N ILE A 236 4.82 2.28 11.31
CA ILE A 236 5.14 1.31 12.37
C ILE A 236 4.47 -0.04 12.09
N PRO A 237 3.12 -0.14 11.97
CA PRO A 237 2.48 -1.40 11.63
C PRO A 237 2.89 -1.92 10.25
N ALA A 238 3.23 -1.05 9.29
CA ALA A 238 3.76 -1.48 7.99
C ALA A 238 5.12 -2.19 8.14
N ALA A 239 6.04 -1.62 8.93
CA ALA A 239 7.34 -2.23 9.20
C ALA A 239 7.19 -3.56 9.97
N LEU A 240 6.28 -3.63 10.94
CA LEU A 240 5.95 -4.85 11.67
C LEU A 240 5.38 -5.92 10.73
N ALA A 241 4.41 -5.58 9.89
CA ALA A 241 3.82 -6.49 8.92
C ALA A 241 4.87 -7.04 7.96
N PHE A 242 5.72 -6.16 7.40
CA PHE A 242 6.81 -6.59 6.53
C PHE A 242 7.80 -7.52 7.26
N GLY A 243 8.15 -7.21 8.50
CA GLY A 243 9.00 -8.05 9.35
C GLY A 243 8.40 -9.43 9.65
N LEU A 244 7.10 -9.49 9.93
CA LEU A 244 6.36 -10.74 10.12
C LEU A 244 6.32 -11.56 8.83
N GLY A 245 6.03 -10.93 7.69
CA GLY A 245 6.05 -11.56 6.37
C GLY A 245 7.42 -12.14 6.05
N TRP A 246 8.49 -11.37 6.25
CA TRP A 246 9.86 -11.85 6.13
C TRP A 246 10.15 -13.03 7.07
N GLY A 247 9.72 -12.93 8.33
CA GLY A 247 9.86 -13.95 9.35
C GLY A 247 9.21 -15.29 8.99
N ALA A 248 8.08 -15.24 8.27
CA ALA A 248 7.42 -16.41 7.69
C ALA A 248 8.20 -16.93 6.47
N LEU A 249 8.62 -16.05 5.55
CA LEU A 249 9.31 -16.42 4.33
C LEU A 249 10.68 -17.05 4.56
N ARG A 250 11.46 -16.63 5.56
CA ARG A 250 12.80 -17.20 5.84
C ARG A 250 12.81 -18.71 6.10
N ARG A 251 11.68 -19.30 6.49
CA ARG A 251 11.57 -20.72 6.84
C ARG A 251 10.56 -21.49 5.96
N ALA A 252 9.91 -20.86 4.99
CA ALA A 252 8.87 -21.50 4.16
C ALA A 252 9.44 -22.65 3.30
N PRO A 253 8.76 -23.80 3.16
CA PRO A 253 9.22 -24.86 2.25
C PRO A 253 9.17 -24.40 0.79
N LEU A 254 10.17 -24.76 -0.02
CA LEU A 254 10.09 -24.62 -1.49
C LEU A 254 9.11 -25.69 -1.99
N ARG A 255 7.90 -25.32 -2.37
CA ARG A 255 6.96 -26.22 -3.05
C ARG A 255 6.24 -25.46 -4.15
N GLY A 256 6.47 -25.89 -5.39
CA GLY A 256 5.70 -25.49 -6.56
C GLY A 256 4.33 -26.16 -6.57
#